data_AF-A0A356TC43-F1
#
_entry.id   AF-A0A356TC43-F1
#
_cell.length_a   1.000
_cell.length_b   1.000
_cell.length_c   1.000
_cell.angle_alpha   90.00
_cell.angle_beta   90.00
_cell.angle_gamma   90.00
#
_symmetry.space_group_name_H-M   'P 1'
#
loop_
_entity.id
_entity.type
_entity.pdbx_description
1 polymer ?
#
loop_
_entity_poly.entity_id
_entity_poly.type
_entity_poly.pdbx_seq_one_letter_code
_entity_poly.pdbx_strand_id
1 'polypeptide(L)'
;MKPEPLKAAWNELSGTYEDAHYKSVYFHKHGADVDRAFDQYLRGLAGALQDYRRENDCFPILVGMEQLDRRAAERMNDMLPAPLPLFVSDEHEMYEMVAILRRCSMVVSSRYHALVCSMPGLVPSVGVTMDERIRNLMADRGQPELALEVDDPELDQKLFAAMQKVDAERDAVKDGIGRCVVDNLERMGRMGAILVDHVRGFHPEFPFAEGLGEAGDPWAHLPPLGPTAAALVERYRA
;
A
#
# COMPACT_ATOMS: atom_id res chain seq x y z
N MET A 1 -16.24 -21.36 -33.81
CA MET A 1 -16.01 -20.04 -34.43
C MET A 1 -14.51 -19.91 -34.64
N LYS A 2 -14.02 -19.90 -35.89
CA LYS A 2 -12.57 -19.85 -36.17
C LYS A 2 -12.05 -18.42 -35.92
N PRO A 3 -10.89 -18.23 -35.28
CA PRO A 3 -10.34 -16.88 -35.07
C PRO A 3 -9.86 -16.31 -36.40
N GLU A 4 -10.28 -15.09 -36.72
CA GLU A 4 -9.83 -14.37 -37.91
C GLU A 4 -8.45 -13.72 -37.66
N PRO A 5 -7.45 -13.98 -38.52
CA PRO A 5 -6.07 -13.49 -38.34
C PRO A 5 -5.95 -11.96 -38.47
N LEU A 6 -6.93 -11.30 -39.07
CA LEU A 6 -6.97 -9.84 -39.21
C LEU A 6 -7.20 -9.11 -37.88
N LYS A 7 -7.96 -9.67 -36.94
CA LYS A 7 -8.15 -9.07 -35.60
C LYS A 7 -6.90 -9.16 -34.73
N ALA A 8 -6.09 -10.21 -34.92
CA ALA A 8 -4.83 -10.37 -34.19
C ALA A 8 -3.80 -9.31 -34.61
N ALA A 9 -3.69 -9.00 -35.91
CA ALA A 9 -2.76 -8.00 -36.43
C ALA A 9 -3.10 -6.55 -36.02
N TRP A 10 -4.36 -6.25 -35.75
CA TRP A 10 -4.79 -4.91 -35.30
C TRP A 10 -4.52 -4.65 -33.80
N ASN A 11 -4.52 -5.70 -32.97
CA ASN A 11 -4.14 -5.59 -31.57
C ASN A 11 -2.62 -5.40 -31.40
N GLU A 12 -1.82 -5.85 -32.36
CA GLU A 12 -0.35 -5.72 -32.35
C GLU A 12 0.14 -4.31 -32.77
N LEU A 13 -0.70 -3.53 -33.44
CA LEU A 13 -0.36 -2.20 -33.98
C LEU A 13 -0.92 -1.02 -33.16
N SER A 14 -1.72 -1.28 -32.13
CA SER A 14 -2.21 -0.26 -31.18
C SER A 14 -1.45 -0.36 -29.87
N GLY A 15 -0.17 0.04 -29.90
CA GLY A 15 0.77 0.07 -28.77
C GLY A 15 0.30 0.95 -27.61
N THR A 16 -0.68 0.45 -26.85
CA THR A 16 -1.30 1.16 -25.72
C THR A 16 -1.60 0.25 -24.52
N TYR A 17 -0.98 -0.92 -24.45
CA TYR A 17 -1.15 -1.85 -23.32
C TYR A 17 0.13 -2.68 -23.03
N GLU A 18 1.31 -2.05 -23.01
CA GLU A 18 2.58 -2.79 -22.74
C GLU A 18 3.20 -2.59 -21.36
N ASP A 19 2.78 -1.65 -20.50
CA ASP A 19 3.53 -1.33 -19.26
C ASP A 19 2.80 -1.62 -17.93
N ALA A 20 1.84 -2.55 -17.91
CA ALA A 20 1.17 -2.97 -16.66
C ALA A 20 1.21 -4.49 -16.43
N HIS A 21 2.24 -5.16 -16.95
CA HIS A 21 2.49 -6.54 -16.59
C HIS A 21 3.09 -6.59 -15.19
N TYR A 22 2.23 -6.92 -14.22
CA TYR A 22 2.55 -7.61 -12.97
C TYR A 22 3.99 -8.14 -13.01
N LYS A 23 4.91 -7.57 -12.21
CA LYS A 23 6.15 -8.25 -11.83
C LYS A 23 5.80 -9.44 -10.90
N SER A 24 4.80 -10.26 -11.25
CA SER A 24 4.49 -11.60 -10.74
C SER A 24 5.64 -12.59 -10.94
N VAL A 25 6.68 -12.14 -11.63
CA VAL A 25 7.93 -12.86 -11.88
C VAL A 25 8.73 -13.18 -10.61
N TYR A 26 8.47 -12.53 -9.47
CA TYR A 26 9.27 -12.77 -8.26
C TYR A 26 8.91 -14.03 -7.46
N PHE A 27 7.72 -14.63 -7.67
CA PHE A 27 7.31 -15.81 -6.89
C PHE A 27 7.27 -17.13 -7.69
N HIS A 28 7.57 -17.10 -9.00
CA HIS A 28 7.60 -18.29 -9.87
C HIS A 28 8.93 -18.53 -10.60
N LYS A 29 9.93 -17.66 -10.47
CA LYS A 29 11.28 -17.93 -10.97
C LYS A 29 12.14 -18.50 -9.85
N HIS A 30 12.35 -19.82 -9.88
CA HIS A 30 13.42 -20.45 -9.11
C HIS A 30 14.76 -20.18 -9.80
N GLY A 31 15.72 -19.61 -9.08
CA GLY A 31 17.06 -19.36 -9.61
C GLY A 31 17.90 -18.48 -8.69
N ALA A 32 19.22 -18.65 -8.76
CA ALA A 32 20.19 -17.93 -7.92
C ALA A 32 20.05 -16.40 -7.99
N ASP A 33 19.58 -15.86 -9.11
CA ASP A 33 19.39 -14.42 -9.29
C ASP A 33 18.20 -13.87 -8.49
N VAL A 34 17.13 -14.65 -8.32
CA VAL A 34 15.96 -14.24 -7.51
C VAL A 34 16.32 -14.26 -6.04
N ASP A 35 17.02 -15.31 -5.58
CA ASP A 35 17.51 -15.38 -4.19
C ASP A 35 18.48 -14.24 -3.89
N ARG A 36 19.36 -13.89 -4.84
CA ARG A 36 20.30 -12.76 -4.70
C ARG A 36 19.58 -11.42 -4.60
N ALA A 37 18.59 -11.17 -5.45
CA ALA A 37 17.80 -9.95 -5.44
C ALA A 37 16.97 -9.84 -4.14
N PHE A 38 16.39 -10.95 -3.69
CA PHE A 38 15.66 -11.02 -2.42
C PHE A 38 16.57 -10.72 -1.23
N ASP A 39 17.74 -11.34 -1.17
CA ASP A 39 18.75 -11.06 -0.14
C ASP A 39 19.24 -9.60 -0.18
N GLN A 40 19.44 -9.02 -1.38
CA GLN A 40 19.83 -7.62 -1.55
C GLN A 40 18.75 -6.68 -0.99
N TYR A 41 17.49 -6.93 -1.32
CA TYR A 41 16.35 -6.21 -0.78
C TYR A 41 16.31 -6.26 0.76
N LEU A 42 16.42 -7.45 1.35
CA LEU A 42 16.41 -7.61 2.81
C LEU A 42 17.62 -6.92 3.48
N ARG A 43 18.80 -6.99 2.86
CA ARG A 43 19.98 -6.24 3.32
C ARG A 43 19.76 -4.73 3.27
N GLY A 44 19.10 -4.22 2.23
CA GLY A 44 18.70 -2.82 2.12
C GLY A 44 17.83 -2.37 3.31
N LEU A 45 16.76 -3.12 3.60
CA LEU A 45 15.90 -2.86 4.76
C LEU A 45 16.65 -2.95 6.10
N ALA A 46 17.44 -4.01 6.28
CA ALA A 46 18.16 -4.25 7.53
C ALA A 46 19.26 -3.19 7.78
N GLY A 47 19.94 -2.76 6.72
CA GLY A 47 20.94 -1.68 6.76
C GLY A 47 20.31 -0.36 7.17
N ALA A 48 19.26 0.07 6.46
CA ALA A 48 18.55 1.31 6.79
C ALA A 48 18.01 1.33 8.23
N LEU A 49 17.46 0.20 8.69
CA LEU A 49 16.97 0.07 10.06
C LEU A 49 18.10 0.19 11.09
N GLN A 50 19.25 -0.43 10.84
CA GLN A 50 20.41 -0.32 11.74
C GLN A 50 20.92 1.12 11.82
N ASP A 51 21.00 1.81 10.68
CA ASP A 51 21.43 3.20 10.61
C ASP A 51 20.44 4.10 11.36
N TYR A 52 19.14 3.87 11.19
CA TYR A 52 18.11 4.59 11.93
C TYR A 52 18.21 4.38 13.45
N ARG A 53 18.46 3.15 13.92
CA ARG A 53 18.63 2.85 15.35
C ARG A 53 19.89 3.45 15.96
N ARG A 54 20.93 3.67 15.16
CA ARG A 54 22.17 4.32 15.63
C ARG A 54 21.95 5.80 15.91
N GLU A 55 21.13 6.44 15.09
CA GLU A 55 20.88 7.89 15.16
C GLU A 55 19.64 8.24 16.01
N ASN A 56 18.75 7.28 16.27
CA ASN A 56 17.47 7.51 16.94
C ASN A 56 17.18 6.46 17.99
N ASP A 57 16.60 6.88 19.11
CA ASP A 57 16.04 5.96 20.10
C ASP A 57 14.71 5.41 19.57
N CYS A 58 14.72 4.17 19.10
CA CYS A 58 13.52 3.52 18.59
C CYS A 58 13.43 2.04 19.01
N PHE A 59 12.20 1.57 19.11
CA PHE A 59 11.86 0.18 19.37
C PHE A 59 11.26 -0.44 18.10
N PRO A 60 12.08 -1.05 17.24
CA PRO A 60 11.59 -1.63 16.01
C PRO A 60 10.99 -3.02 16.25
N ILE A 61 9.98 -3.33 15.46
CA ILE A 61 9.33 -4.64 15.38
C ILE A 61 9.27 -5.06 13.91
N LEU A 62 9.22 -6.36 13.67
CA LEU A 62 8.98 -6.91 12.34
C LEU A 62 7.53 -7.40 12.26
N VAL A 63 6.86 -7.09 11.15
CA VAL A 63 5.46 -7.49 10.92
C VAL A 63 5.35 -8.19 9.56
N GLY A 64 4.90 -9.44 9.57
CA GLY A 64 4.52 -10.19 8.38
C GLY A 64 3.00 -10.35 8.31
N MET A 65 2.35 -9.72 7.33
CA MET A 65 0.88 -9.67 7.25
C MET A 65 0.25 -10.85 6.49
N GLU A 66 1.08 -11.70 5.89
CA GLU A 66 0.68 -12.96 5.27
C GLU A 66 1.69 -14.06 5.61
N GLN A 67 1.27 -15.33 5.55
CA GLN A 67 2.15 -16.48 5.85
C GLN A 67 3.44 -16.48 5.03
N LEU A 68 3.40 -15.98 3.78
CA LEU A 68 4.57 -15.88 2.93
C LEU A 68 5.60 -14.85 3.44
N ASP A 69 5.15 -13.86 4.22
CA ASP A 69 6.02 -12.80 4.74
C ASP A 69 6.92 -13.33 5.88
N ARG A 70 6.54 -14.43 6.55
CA ARG A 70 7.31 -15.04 7.65
C ARG A 70 8.76 -15.27 7.26
N ARG A 71 8.98 -15.94 6.12
CA ARG A 71 10.33 -16.26 5.63
C ARG A 71 11.17 -14.99 5.43
N ALA A 72 10.57 -13.93 4.90
CA ALA A 72 11.27 -12.66 4.69
C ALA A 72 11.60 -11.99 6.02
N ALA A 73 10.65 -11.98 6.96
CA ALA A 73 10.82 -11.35 8.25
C ALA A 73 11.85 -12.08 9.13
N GLU A 74 11.79 -13.41 9.21
CA GLU A 74 12.79 -14.23 9.91
C GLU A 74 14.19 -14.04 9.30
N ARG A 75 14.28 -14.07 7.96
CA ARG A 75 15.55 -13.88 7.25
C ARG A 75 16.14 -12.48 7.46
N MET A 76 15.30 -11.44 7.49
CA MET A 76 15.74 -10.08 7.84
C MET A 76 16.19 -10.02 9.30
N ASN A 77 15.48 -10.68 10.22
CA ASN A 77 15.83 -10.72 11.63
C ASN A 77 17.22 -11.34 11.87
N ASP A 78 17.54 -12.41 11.14
CA ASP A 78 18.86 -13.05 11.15
C ASP A 78 20.00 -12.14 10.67
N MET A 79 19.70 -11.10 9.88
CA MET A 79 20.68 -10.12 9.41
C MET A 79 20.98 -9.03 10.44
N LEU A 80 20.19 -8.95 11.52
CA LEU A 80 20.32 -7.92 12.55
C LEU A 80 21.24 -8.39 13.69
N PRO A 81 21.96 -7.46 14.36
CA PRO A 81 22.86 -7.81 15.45
C PRO A 81 22.13 -8.35 16.70
N ALA A 82 20.85 -8.05 16.84
CA ALA A 82 20.00 -8.56 17.91
C ALA A 82 18.59 -8.81 17.36
N PRO A 83 17.92 -9.90 17.79
CA PRO A 83 16.61 -10.26 17.30
C PRO A 83 15.57 -9.22 17.73
N LEU A 84 14.67 -8.90 16.81
CA LEU A 84 13.51 -8.05 17.04
C LEU A 84 12.26 -8.89 17.34
N PRO A 85 11.28 -8.32 18.08
CA PRO A 85 9.95 -8.90 18.15
C PRO A 85 9.35 -9.04 16.75
N LEU A 86 8.80 -10.22 16.47
CA LEU A 86 8.21 -10.58 15.19
C LEU A 86 6.73 -10.91 15.39
N PHE A 87 5.87 -10.23 14.64
CA PHE A 87 4.42 -10.47 14.61
C PHE A 87 4.02 -10.93 13.22
N VAL A 88 3.47 -12.14 13.12
CA VAL A 88 3.15 -12.79 11.84
C VAL A 88 1.72 -13.31 11.82
N SER A 89 1.09 -13.28 10.64
CA SER A 89 -0.34 -13.52 10.47
C SER A 89 -0.84 -14.94 10.77
N ASP A 90 0.07 -15.90 10.89
CA ASP A 90 -0.25 -17.27 11.32
C ASP A 90 -0.28 -17.43 12.85
N GLU A 91 0.24 -16.44 13.58
CA GLU A 91 0.22 -16.39 15.05
C GLU A 91 -0.71 -15.28 15.58
N HIS A 92 -0.98 -14.26 14.75
CA HIS A 92 -1.79 -13.10 15.10
C HIS A 92 -2.90 -12.86 14.09
N GLU A 93 -4.07 -12.44 14.58
CA GLU A 93 -5.20 -12.15 13.71
C GLU A 93 -5.11 -10.75 13.08
N MET A 94 -5.91 -10.53 12.04
CA MET A 94 -5.89 -9.29 11.26
C MET A 94 -6.09 -8.04 12.13
N TYR A 95 -6.99 -8.10 13.11
CA TYR A 95 -7.28 -6.96 13.98
C TYR A 95 -6.08 -6.60 14.88
N GLU A 96 -5.37 -7.59 15.41
CA GLU A 96 -4.17 -7.39 16.21
C GLU A 96 -3.06 -6.75 15.37
N MET A 97 -2.82 -7.26 14.17
CA MET A 97 -1.82 -6.70 13.26
C MET A 97 -2.13 -5.24 12.91
N VAL A 98 -3.38 -4.91 12.57
CA VAL A 98 -3.78 -3.53 12.27
C VAL A 98 -3.66 -2.63 13.51
N ALA A 99 -3.99 -3.14 14.69
CA ALA A 99 -3.83 -2.40 15.94
C ALA A 99 -2.35 -2.08 16.19
N ILE A 100 -1.45 -3.06 16.02
CA ILE A 100 0.00 -2.86 16.14
C ILE A 100 0.49 -1.80 15.16
N LEU A 101 0.15 -1.91 13.86
CA LEU A 101 0.54 -0.93 12.85
C LEU A 101 0.10 0.49 13.21
N ARG A 102 -1.13 0.66 13.73
CA ARG A 102 -1.67 1.97 14.15
C ARG A 102 -1.08 2.50 15.45
N ARG A 103 -0.31 1.69 16.19
CA ARG A 103 0.44 2.12 17.38
C ARG A 103 1.89 2.48 17.09
N CYS A 104 2.41 2.12 15.91
CA CYS A 104 3.75 2.51 15.48
C CYS A 104 3.84 4.02 15.24
N SER A 105 5.04 4.58 15.48
CA SER A 105 5.35 5.97 15.11
C SER A 105 5.73 6.10 13.63
N MET A 106 6.11 5.01 12.97
CA MET A 106 6.43 4.96 11.56
C MET A 106 6.21 3.53 11.03
N VAL A 107 5.81 3.40 9.77
CA VAL A 107 5.80 2.11 9.05
C VAL A 107 6.71 2.20 7.84
N VAL A 108 7.65 1.26 7.71
CA VAL A 108 8.40 1.03 6.47
C VAL A 108 7.92 -0.30 5.92
N SER A 109 7.44 -0.34 4.67
CA SER A 109 6.89 -1.59 4.15
C SER A 109 6.91 -1.70 2.63
N SER A 110 7.11 -2.92 2.15
CA SER A 110 6.80 -3.36 0.80
C SER A 110 5.42 -4.03 0.67
N ARG A 111 4.70 -4.16 1.80
CA ARG A 111 3.35 -4.71 1.84
C ARG A 111 2.36 -3.57 1.71
N TYR A 112 1.69 -3.47 0.56
CA TYR A 112 0.65 -2.47 0.32
C TYR A 112 -0.38 -2.38 1.47
N HIS A 113 -0.84 -3.54 1.96
CA HIS A 113 -1.78 -3.64 3.08
C HIS A 113 -1.27 -3.03 4.38
N ALA A 114 0.03 -3.12 4.68
CA ALA A 114 0.59 -2.52 5.89
C ALA A 114 0.47 -0.99 5.84
N LEU A 115 0.73 -0.41 4.66
CA LEU A 115 0.62 1.02 4.43
C LEU A 115 -0.84 1.47 4.57
N VAL A 116 -1.75 0.92 3.75
CA VAL A 116 -3.16 1.38 3.74
C VAL A 116 -3.89 1.14 5.07
N CYS A 117 -3.62 0.05 5.78
CA CYS A 117 -4.27 -0.21 7.06
C CYS A 117 -3.79 0.73 8.18
N SER A 118 -2.57 1.26 8.05
CA SER A 118 -1.99 2.23 9.00
C SER A 118 -2.47 3.67 8.76
N MET A 119 -2.90 4.00 7.53
CA MET A 119 -3.28 5.35 7.12
C MET A 119 -4.44 5.96 7.93
N PRO A 120 -5.52 5.24 8.30
CA PRO A 120 -6.55 5.79 9.18
C PRO A 120 -6.02 6.20 10.56
N GLY A 121 -4.93 5.57 11.03
CA GLY A 121 -4.23 5.95 12.25
C GLY A 121 -3.25 7.12 12.07
N LEU A 122 -3.17 7.70 10.86
CA LEU A 122 -2.21 8.72 10.46
C LEU A 122 -0.77 8.33 10.82
N VAL A 123 -0.40 7.08 10.56
CA VAL A 123 0.97 6.60 10.79
C VAL A 123 1.82 6.97 9.58
N PRO A 124 2.85 7.84 9.75
CA PRO A 124 3.76 8.18 8.68
C PRO A 124 4.45 6.93 8.13
N SER A 125 4.63 6.86 6.81
CA SER A 125 5.21 5.66 6.21
C SER A 125 6.02 5.90 4.95
N VAL A 126 7.03 5.04 4.78
CA VAL A 126 7.86 4.90 3.57
C VAL A 126 7.53 3.57 2.90
N GLY A 127 7.34 3.61 1.58
CA GLY A 127 7.05 2.45 0.78
C GLY A 127 8.28 1.94 0.04
N VAL A 128 8.50 0.62 0.06
CA VAL A 128 9.47 -0.04 -0.81
C VAL A 128 8.72 -0.84 -1.85
N THR A 129 8.70 -0.36 -3.09
CA THR A 129 7.82 -0.87 -4.12
C THR A 129 8.49 -1.87 -5.04
N MET A 130 7.72 -2.90 -5.42
CA MET A 130 8.07 -3.85 -6.49
C MET A 130 7.28 -3.57 -7.77
N ASP A 131 6.20 -2.80 -7.67
CA ASP A 131 5.21 -2.57 -8.71
C ASP A 131 4.59 -1.16 -8.61
N GLU A 132 3.51 -0.91 -9.34
CA GLU A 132 2.84 0.38 -9.37
C GLU A 132 2.02 0.70 -8.11
N ARG A 133 1.66 -0.29 -7.29
CA ARG A 133 0.64 -0.09 -6.24
C ARG A 133 1.11 0.85 -5.14
N ILE A 134 2.29 0.62 -4.59
CA ILE A 134 2.86 1.51 -3.55
C ILE A 134 3.27 2.84 -4.17
N ARG A 135 3.77 2.84 -5.41
CA ARG A 135 4.13 4.06 -6.14
C ARG A 135 2.92 4.99 -6.30
N ASN A 136 1.81 4.44 -6.77
CA ASN A 136 0.55 5.17 -6.93
C ASN A 136 -0.02 5.61 -5.58
N LEU A 137 0.06 4.77 -4.53
CA LEU A 137 -0.36 5.15 -3.19
C LEU A 137 0.40 6.36 -2.65
N MET A 138 1.72 6.39 -2.82
CA MET A 138 2.56 7.51 -2.37
C MET A 138 2.28 8.78 -3.19
N ALA A 139 2.02 8.63 -4.50
CA ALA A 139 1.58 9.73 -5.34
C ALA A 139 0.21 10.29 -4.92
N ASP A 140 -0.77 9.42 -4.63
CA ASP A 140 -2.11 9.79 -4.14
C ASP A 140 -2.05 10.49 -2.77
N ARG A 141 -0.98 10.28 -1.99
CA ARG A 141 -0.70 11.00 -0.74
C ARG A 141 -0.03 12.36 -0.94
N GLY A 142 0.33 12.71 -2.18
CA GLY A 142 1.14 13.88 -2.50
C GLY A 142 2.61 13.75 -2.07
N GLN A 143 3.10 12.52 -1.89
CA GLN A 143 4.44 12.21 -1.36
C GLN A 143 5.16 11.14 -2.21
N PRO A 144 5.22 11.30 -3.55
CA PRO A 144 5.76 10.27 -4.45
C PRO A 144 7.22 9.89 -4.14
N GLU A 145 8.00 10.80 -3.57
CA GLU A 145 9.39 10.58 -3.17
C GLU A 145 9.56 9.57 -2.01
N LEU A 146 8.47 9.21 -1.32
CA LEU A 146 8.47 8.19 -0.28
C LEU A 146 8.22 6.78 -0.82
N ALA A 147 8.15 6.60 -2.14
CA ALA A 147 8.20 5.31 -2.81
C ALA A 147 9.62 5.04 -3.34
N LEU A 148 10.29 4.03 -2.77
CA LEU A 148 11.63 3.58 -3.19
C LEU A 148 11.53 2.27 -3.94
N GLU A 149 12.34 2.07 -4.97
CA GLU A 149 12.36 0.81 -5.72
C GLU A 149 13.11 -0.28 -4.96
N VAL A 150 12.55 -1.49 -4.95
CA VAL A 150 13.09 -2.65 -4.23
C VAL A 150 14.48 -3.08 -4.71
N ASP A 151 14.82 -2.79 -5.96
CA ASP A 151 16.04 -3.19 -6.64
C ASP A 151 17.07 -2.05 -6.73
N ASP A 152 16.84 -0.93 -6.04
CA ASP A 152 17.79 0.16 -5.97
C ASP A 152 19.11 -0.31 -5.31
N PRO A 153 20.27 -0.15 -5.97
CA PRO A 153 21.55 -0.58 -5.41
C PRO A 153 21.94 0.18 -4.12
N GLU A 154 21.32 1.33 -3.87
CA GLU A 154 21.52 2.19 -2.70
C GLU A 154 20.26 2.23 -1.81
N LEU A 155 19.45 1.17 -1.84
CA LEU A 155 18.19 1.08 -1.10
C LEU A 155 18.38 1.37 0.40
N ASP A 156 19.46 0.90 1.02
CA ASP A 156 19.76 1.15 2.44
C ASP A 156 19.89 2.65 2.75
N GLN A 157 20.74 3.36 2.00
CA GLN A 157 21.02 4.78 2.19
C GLN A 157 19.79 5.64 1.89
N LYS A 158 19.09 5.33 0.79
CA LYS A 158 17.88 6.06 0.37
C LYS A 158 16.73 5.83 1.34
N LEU A 159 16.56 4.61 1.83
CA LEU A 159 15.53 4.30 2.81
C LEU A 159 15.82 4.96 4.15
N PHE A 160 17.05 4.94 4.63
CA PHE A 160 17.44 5.67 5.83
C PHE A 160 17.14 7.17 5.70
N ALA A 161 17.52 7.80 4.58
CA ALA A 161 17.22 9.20 4.30
C ALA A 161 15.71 9.47 4.24
N ALA A 162 14.93 8.59 3.62
CA ALA A 162 13.47 8.70 3.57
C ALA A 162 12.84 8.58 4.97
N MET A 163 13.34 7.68 5.82
CA MET A 163 12.92 7.57 7.22
C MET A 163 13.21 8.86 8.00
N GLN A 164 14.41 9.42 7.86
CA GLN A 164 14.74 10.71 8.49
C GLN A 164 13.84 11.85 8.00
N LYS A 165 13.56 11.91 6.70
CA LYS A 165 12.63 12.89 6.13
C LYS A 165 11.23 12.73 6.70
N VAL A 166 10.71 11.51 6.77
CA VAL A 166 9.39 11.24 7.34
C VAL A 166 9.29 11.64 8.81
N ASP A 167 10.37 11.48 9.58
CA ASP A 167 10.38 11.90 10.97
C ASP A 167 10.45 13.42 11.11
N ALA A 168 11.26 14.09 10.30
CA ALA A 168 11.39 15.55 10.29
C ALA A 168 10.13 16.27 9.77
N GLU A 169 9.47 15.71 8.76
CA GLU A 169 8.27 16.28 8.10
C GLU A 169 6.99 15.58 8.56
N ARG A 170 7.01 14.95 9.74
CA ARG A 170 5.96 14.08 10.28
C ARG A 170 4.55 14.60 10.13
N ASP A 171 4.31 15.88 10.46
CA ASP A 171 2.97 16.46 10.39
C ASP A 171 2.50 16.69 8.95
N ALA A 172 3.39 17.10 8.05
CA ALA A 172 3.08 17.22 6.63
C ALA A 172 2.80 15.83 6.02
N VAL A 173 3.57 14.81 6.43
CA VAL A 173 3.33 13.43 6.00
C VAL A 173 1.94 12.95 6.42
N LYS A 174 1.56 13.22 7.68
CA LYS A 174 0.23 12.89 8.21
C LYS A 174 -0.91 13.62 7.49
N ASP A 175 -0.71 14.89 7.14
CA ASP A 175 -1.72 15.68 6.43
C ASP A 175 -2.04 15.07 5.06
N GLY A 176 -1.00 14.73 4.28
CA GLY A 176 -1.16 14.06 2.99
C GLY A 176 -1.82 12.69 3.09
N ILE A 177 -1.49 11.90 4.13
CA ILE A 177 -2.19 10.64 4.42
C ILE A 177 -3.67 10.88 4.71
N GLY A 178 -4.00 11.86 5.55
CA GLY A 178 -5.37 12.15 5.95
C GLY A 178 -6.26 12.56 4.77
N ARG A 179 -5.77 13.46 3.91
CA ARG A 179 -6.45 13.84 2.66
C ARG A 179 -6.67 12.64 1.76
N CYS A 180 -5.61 11.84 1.53
CA CYS A 180 -5.68 10.64 0.70
C CYS A 180 -6.73 9.63 1.18
N VAL A 181 -6.89 9.45 2.51
CA VAL A 181 -7.96 8.60 3.05
C VAL A 181 -9.34 9.14 2.68
N VAL A 182 -9.59 10.44 2.86
CA VAL A 182 -10.89 11.07 2.57
C VAL A 182 -11.20 11.05 1.08
N ASP A 183 -10.20 11.35 0.24
CA ASP A 183 -10.34 11.31 -1.23
C ASP A 183 -10.69 9.90 -1.71
N ASN A 184 -10.07 8.86 -1.13
CA ASN A 184 -10.38 7.47 -1.48
C ASN A 184 -11.76 7.03 -0.96
N LEU A 185 -12.21 7.51 0.21
CA LEU A 185 -13.58 7.27 0.67
C LEU A 185 -14.59 7.88 -0.31
N GLU A 186 -14.38 9.12 -0.74
CA GLU A 186 -15.26 9.73 -1.74
C GLU A 186 -15.22 8.98 -3.07
N ARG A 187 -14.02 8.58 -3.53
CA ARG A 187 -13.84 7.77 -4.75
C ARG A 187 -14.61 6.45 -4.66
N MET A 188 -14.56 5.75 -3.53
CA MET A 188 -15.37 4.55 -3.29
C MET A 188 -16.87 4.84 -3.38
N GLY A 189 -17.32 5.97 -2.82
CA GLY A 189 -18.70 6.43 -2.94
C GLY A 189 -19.12 6.66 -4.39
N ARG A 190 -18.27 7.33 -5.18
CA ARG A 190 -18.49 7.55 -6.62
C ARG A 190 -18.55 6.24 -7.41
N MET A 191 -17.71 5.26 -7.09
CA MET A 191 -17.79 3.92 -7.69
C MET A 191 -19.12 3.25 -7.39
N GLY A 192 -19.63 3.39 -6.16
CA GLY A 192 -20.96 2.91 -5.78
C GLY A 192 -22.09 3.60 -6.57
N ALA A 193 -21.96 4.91 -6.81
CA ALA A 193 -22.91 5.68 -7.62
C ALA A 193 -22.98 5.18 -9.07
N ILE A 194 -21.81 4.99 -9.70
CA ILE A 194 -21.70 4.44 -11.06
C ILE A 194 -22.31 3.04 -11.13
N LEU A 195 -22.06 2.19 -10.13
CA LEU A 195 -22.62 0.84 -10.09
C LEU A 195 -24.15 0.89 -10.01
N VAL A 196 -24.72 1.79 -9.21
CA VAL A 196 -26.18 1.96 -9.10
C VAL A 196 -26.79 2.32 -10.46
N ASP A 197 -26.24 3.31 -11.17
CA ASP A 197 -26.79 3.73 -12.46
C ASP A 197 -26.58 2.68 -13.55
N HIS A 198 -25.45 1.96 -13.52
CA HIS A 198 -25.24 0.82 -14.38
C HIS A 198 -26.31 -0.24 -14.18
N VAL A 199 -26.57 -0.67 -12.94
CA VAL A 199 -27.60 -1.68 -12.67
C VAL A 199 -28.98 -1.17 -13.05
N ARG A 200 -29.32 0.09 -12.74
CA ARG A 200 -30.61 0.71 -13.10
C ARG A 200 -30.86 0.71 -14.62
N GLY A 201 -29.81 0.88 -15.42
CA GLY A 201 -29.89 0.82 -16.88
C GLY A 201 -30.26 -0.56 -17.44
N PHE A 202 -29.87 -1.65 -16.76
CA PHE A 202 -30.14 -3.03 -17.20
C PHE A 202 -31.26 -3.73 -16.42
N HIS A 203 -31.52 -3.29 -15.20
CA HIS A 203 -32.47 -3.85 -14.24
C HIS A 203 -33.30 -2.71 -13.59
N PRO A 204 -34.19 -2.05 -14.35
CA PRO A 204 -34.99 -0.94 -13.83
C PRO A 204 -35.96 -1.36 -12.71
N GLU A 205 -36.26 -2.65 -12.58
CA GLU A 205 -37.05 -3.24 -11.50
C GLU A 205 -36.32 -3.30 -10.16
N PHE A 206 -34.99 -3.15 -10.15
CA PHE A 206 -34.21 -3.25 -8.93
C PHE A 206 -34.50 -2.07 -8.00
N PRO A 207 -34.92 -2.31 -6.73
CA PRO A 207 -35.47 -1.28 -5.86
C PRO A 207 -34.37 -0.47 -5.14
N PHE A 208 -33.62 0.34 -5.89
CA PHE A 208 -32.68 1.28 -5.29
C PHE A 208 -33.40 2.36 -4.48
N ALA A 209 -32.80 2.77 -3.35
CA ALA A 209 -33.29 3.92 -2.59
C ALA A 209 -33.24 5.20 -3.43
N GLU A 210 -34.19 6.11 -3.16
CA GLU A 210 -34.24 7.42 -3.80
C GLU A 210 -32.97 8.22 -3.50
N GLY A 211 -32.46 8.95 -4.50
CA GLY A 211 -31.24 9.75 -4.37
C GLY A 211 -29.93 8.99 -4.57
N LEU A 212 -29.94 7.66 -4.72
CA LEU A 212 -28.74 6.90 -5.11
C LEU A 212 -28.50 6.97 -6.63
N GLY A 213 -27.24 7.08 -7.03
CA GLY A 213 -26.78 7.17 -8.41
C GLY A 213 -25.82 8.35 -8.60
N GLU A 214 -25.34 8.56 -9.81
CA GLU A 214 -24.35 9.60 -10.13
C GLU A 214 -24.87 11.02 -9.93
N ALA A 215 -26.20 11.21 -9.93
CA ALA A 215 -26.84 12.49 -9.62
C ALA A 215 -26.92 12.81 -8.10
N GLY A 216 -26.61 11.83 -7.24
CA GLY A 216 -26.69 11.93 -5.78
C GLY A 216 -25.39 12.34 -5.09
N ASP A 217 -25.38 12.29 -3.75
CA ASP A 217 -24.17 12.46 -2.94
C ASP A 217 -23.35 11.16 -2.95
N PRO A 218 -22.09 11.15 -3.44
CA PRO A 218 -21.22 9.98 -3.38
C PRO A 218 -21.10 9.38 -1.97
N TRP A 219 -21.16 10.19 -0.92
CA TRP A 219 -21.05 9.73 0.45
C TRP A 219 -22.26 8.89 0.91
N ALA A 220 -23.41 9.00 0.24
CA ALA A 220 -24.57 8.15 0.49
C ALA A 220 -24.38 6.69 0.05
N HIS A 221 -23.36 6.42 -0.77
CA HIS A 221 -23.01 5.08 -1.24
C HIS A 221 -22.03 4.34 -0.33
N LEU A 222 -21.54 4.98 0.74
CA LEU A 222 -20.64 4.36 1.70
C LEU A 222 -21.40 3.67 2.83
N PRO A 223 -20.85 2.57 3.40
CA PRO A 223 -21.36 2.05 4.65
C PRO A 223 -21.16 3.07 5.79
N PRO A 224 -21.86 2.91 6.93
CA PRO A 224 -21.61 3.74 8.11
C PRO A 224 -20.12 3.75 8.49
N LEU A 225 -19.56 4.96 8.59
CA LEU A 225 -18.14 5.12 8.90
C LEU A 225 -17.88 4.84 10.38
N GLY A 226 -16.82 4.08 10.66
CA GLY A 226 -16.32 3.95 12.02
C GLY A 226 -15.75 5.28 12.55
N PRO A 227 -15.58 5.43 13.88
CA PRO A 227 -15.19 6.70 14.50
C PRO A 227 -13.92 7.32 13.94
N THR A 228 -12.91 6.50 13.64
CA THR A 228 -11.63 6.97 13.07
C THR A 228 -11.81 7.59 11.69
N ALA A 229 -12.55 6.92 10.80
CA ALA A 229 -12.80 7.43 9.46
C ALA A 229 -13.69 8.68 9.50
N ALA A 230 -14.73 8.69 10.35
CA ALA A 230 -15.59 9.86 10.54
C ALA A 230 -14.80 11.10 10.99
N ALA A 231 -13.87 10.94 11.95
CA ALA A 231 -13.02 12.04 12.41
C ALA A 231 -12.08 12.58 11.31
N LEU A 232 -11.60 11.71 10.41
CA LEU A 232 -10.80 12.15 9.26
C LEU A 232 -11.65 12.94 8.26
N VAL A 233 -12.87 12.48 7.98
CA VAL A 233 -13.81 13.19 7.11
C VAL A 233 -14.12 14.58 7.68
N GLU A 234 -14.42 14.68 8.96
CA GLU A 234 -14.67 15.97 9.63
C GLU A 234 -13.47 16.92 9.49
N ARG A 235 -12.24 16.39 9.59
CA ARG A 235 -11.01 17.19 9.53
C ARG A 235 -10.62 17.62 8.11
N TYR A 236 -10.79 16.77 7.12
CA TYR A 236 -10.19 16.96 5.78
C TYR A 236 -11.19 17.22 4.66
N ARG A 237 -12.51 17.10 4.89
CA ARG A 237 -13.55 17.40 3.89
C ARG A 237 -13.93 18.89 3.83
N ALA A 238 -13.45 19.72 4.77
CA ALA A 238 -13.78 21.13 4.88
C ALA A 238 -13.21 22.00 3.74
#